data_AF-A0A9D9BJ97-F1
#
_entry.id   AF-A0A9D9BJ97-F1
#
_cell.length_a   1.000
_cell.length_b   1.000
_cell.length_c   1.000
_cell.angle_alpha   90.00
_cell.angle_beta   90.00
_cell.angle_gamma   90.00
#
_symmetry.space_group_name_H-M   'P 1'
#
loop_
_entity.id
_entity.type
_entity.pdbx_description
1 polymer ?
#
loop_
_entity_poly.entity_id
_entity_poly.type
_entity_poly.pdbx_seq_one_letter_code
_entity_poly.pdbx_strand_id
1 'polypeptide(L)' 'MHDRKIRTNVILFFVAASVCLLSMLFVSRADIDQYVKLVSVVSMVGVFFFVGLYFAVRIFYLCFKKS' A
#
# COMPACT_ATOMS: atom_id res chain seq x y z
N MET A 1 2.79 24.89 -2.16
CA MET A 1 3.65 23.67 -2.11
C MET A 1 3.01 22.48 -1.39
N HIS A 2 2.00 22.68 -0.53
CA HIS A 2 1.41 21.62 0.30
C HIS A 2 0.51 20.64 -0.49
N ASP A 3 -0.36 21.16 -1.36
CA ASP A 3 -1.20 20.36 -2.28
C ASP A 3 -0.40 19.42 -3.19
N ARG A 4 0.76 19.89 -3.67
CA ARG A 4 1.63 19.10 -4.54
C ARG A 4 2.21 17.88 -3.80
N LYS A 5 2.52 18.02 -2.51
CA LYS A 5 2.98 16.92 -1.64
C LYS A 5 1.86 15.92 -1.34
N ILE A 6 0.65 16.39 -1.07
CA ILE A 6 -0.51 15.52 -0.84
C ILE A 6 -0.83 14.72 -2.12
N ARG A 7 -0.89 15.39 -3.26
CA ARG A 7 -1.17 14.74 -4.56
C ARG A 7 -0.10 13.71 -4.92
N THR A 8 1.18 14.00 -4.67
CA THR A 8 2.28 13.06 -4.92
C THR A 8 2.19 11.84 -3.99
N ASN A 9 1.85 12.05 -2.72
CA ASN A 9 1.67 10.96 -1.75
C ASN A 9 0.49 10.04 -2.13
N VAL A 10 -0.62 10.61 -2.60
CA VAL A 10 -1.77 9.84 -3.09
C VAL A 10 -1.41 9.04 -4.34
N ILE A 11 -0.68 9.64 -5.29
CA ILE A 11 -0.22 8.94 -6.51
C ILE A 11 0.72 7.78 -6.12
N LEU A 12 1.67 8.01 -5.21
CA LEU A 12 2.58 6.96 -4.73
C LEU A 12 1.84 5.81 -4.05
N PHE A 13 0.81 6.10 -3.27
CA PHE A 13 -0.04 5.08 -2.66
C PHE A 13 -0.77 4.24 -3.73
N PHE A 14 -1.32 4.89 -4.76
CA PHE A 14 -2.00 4.21 -5.86
C PHE A 14 -1.05 3.33 -6.67
N VAL A 15 0.16 3.83 -6.97
CA VAL A 15 1.20 3.07 -7.67
C VAL A 15 1.61 1.85 -6.84
N ALA A 16 1.80 2.01 -5.53
CA ALA A 16 2.12 0.89 -4.64
C ALA A 16 1.00 -0.16 -4.64
N ALA A 17 -0.27 0.26 -4.70
CA ALA A 17 -1.42 -0.65 -4.69
C ALA A 17 -1.46 -1.51 -5.96
N SER A 18 -1.23 -0.89 -7.12
CA SER A 18 -1.11 -1.63 -8.39
C SER A 18 0.04 -2.64 -8.36
N VAL A 19 1.20 -2.29 -7.79
CA VAL A 19 2.35 -3.22 -7.66
C VAL A 19 2.01 -4.38 -6.72
N CYS A 20 1.27 -4.13 -5.64
CA CYS A 20 0.85 -5.18 -4.70
C CYS A 20 -0.14 -6.16 -5.35
N LEU A 21 -1.12 -5.65 -6.11
CA LEU A 21 -2.07 -6.47 -6.87
C LEU A 21 -1.36 -7.33 -7.93
N LEU A 22 -0.41 -6.76 -8.66
CA LEU A 22 0.42 -7.50 -9.61
C LEU A 22 1.22 -8.60 -8.92
N SER A 23 1.84 -8.28 -7.77
CA SER A 23 2.60 -9.26 -6.98
C SER A 23 1.73 -10.42 -6.50
N MET A 24 0.50 -10.14 -6.05
CA MET A 24 -0.45 -11.18 -5.64
C MET A 24 -0.87 -12.08 -6.81
N LEU A 25 -1.06 -11.52 -8.01
CA LEU A 25 -1.36 -12.29 -9.21
C LEU A 25 -0.21 -13.25 -9.57
N PHE A 26 1.04 -12.80 -9.45
CA PHE A 26 2.21 -13.65 -9.64
C PHE A 26 2.29 -14.77 -8.60
N VAL A 27 2.12 -14.45 -7.31
CA VAL A 27 2.11 -15.46 -6.23
C VAL A 27 0.98 -16.48 -6.43
N SER A 28 -0.20 -16.04 -6.89
CA SER A 28 -1.33 -16.91 -7.19
C SER A 28 -1.01 -17.94 -8.28
N ARG A 29 -0.28 -17.52 -9.33
CA ARG A 29 0.10 -18.37 -10.47
C ARG A 29 1.39 -19.18 -10.28
N ALA A 30 2.20 -18.87 -9.29
CA ALA A 30 3.43 -19.63 -9.02
C ALA A 30 3.12 -21.04 -8.49
N ASP A 31 3.85 -22.06 -8.91
CA ASP A 31 3.74 -23.42 -8.36
C ASP A 31 4.47 -23.51 -7.00
N ILE A 32 3.87 -22.92 -5.98
CA ILE A 32 4.34 -22.96 -4.59
C ILE A 32 3.28 -23.63 -3.71
N ASP A 33 3.73 -24.23 -2.60
CA ASP A 33 2.85 -24.79 -1.58
C ASP A 33 1.74 -23.82 -1.15
N GLN A 34 0.52 -24.33 -1.03
CA GLN A 34 -0.67 -23.54 -0.66
C GLN A 34 -0.48 -22.76 0.64
N TYR A 35 0.22 -23.35 1.62
CA TYR A 35 0.53 -22.69 2.89
C TYR A 35 1.43 -21.46 2.68
N VAL A 36 2.47 -21.59 1.85
CA VAL A 36 3.39 -20.49 1.53
C VAL A 36 2.68 -19.39 0.76
N LYS A 37 1.78 -19.74 -0.18
CA LYS A 37 0.93 -18.76 -0.88
C LYS A 37 0.06 -17.96 0.09
N LEU A 38 -0.62 -18.63 1.02
CA LEU A 38 -1.49 -17.98 2.00
C LEU A 38 -0.68 -17.00 2.87
N VAL A 39 0.44 -17.45 3.43
CA VAL A 39 1.32 -16.61 4.27
C VAL A 39 1.87 -15.42 3.48
N SER A 40 2.25 -15.63 2.22
CA SER A 40 2.78 -14.56 1.35
C SER A 40 1.71 -13.51 1.01
N VAL A 41 0.46 -13.90 0.76
CA VAL A 41 -0.63 -12.95 0.52
C VAL A 41 -1.00 -12.19 1.79
N VAL A 42 -1.12 -12.89 2.93
CA VAL A 42 -1.45 -12.27 4.22
C VAL A 42 -0.39 -11.25 4.64
N SER A 43 0.89 -11.59 4.48
CA SER A 43 2.00 -10.66 4.75
C SER A 43 1.99 -9.45 3.81
N MET A 44 1.74 -9.65 2.51
CA MET A 44 1.59 -8.54 1.55
C MET A 44 0.43 -7.61 1.90
N VAL A 45 -0.76 -8.16 2.17
CA VAL A 45 -1.93 -7.35 2.59
C VAL A 45 -1.62 -6.58 3.86
N GLY A 46 -1.01 -7.23 4.85
CA GLY A 46 -0.65 -6.62 6.13
C GLY A 46 0.27 -5.42 5.96
N VAL A 47 1.38 -5.58 5.24
CA VAL A 47 2.31 -4.48 4.95
C VAL A 47 1.61 -3.36 4.19
N PHE A 48 0.78 -3.70 3.20
CA PHE A 48 0.05 -2.72 2.42
C PHE A 48 -0.93 -1.90 3.27
N PHE A 49 -1.60 -2.54 4.23
CA PHE A 49 -2.50 -1.88 5.16
C PHE A 49 -1.76 -0.90 6.08
N PHE A 50 -0.61 -1.28 6.64
CA PHE A 50 0.20 -0.38 7.47
C PHE A 50 0.76 0.82 6.68
N VAL A 51 1.20 0.60 5.45
CA VAL A 51 1.65 1.69 4.55
C VAL A 51 0.49 2.62 4.24
N GLY A 52 -0.70 2.10 3.93
CA GLY A 52 -1.90 2.89 3.70
C GLY A 52 -2.33 3.70 4.92
N LEU A 53 -2.29 3.10 6.11
CA LEU A 53 -2.59 3.77 7.37
C LEU A 53 -1.58 4.91 7.63
N TYR A 54 -0.28 4.67 7.40
CA TYR A 54 0.76 5.69 7.52
C TYR A 54 0.53 6.86 6.56
N PHE A 55 0.16 6.59 5.30
CA PHE A 55 -0.19 7.61 4.33
C PHE A 55 -1.44 8.41 4.73
N ALA A 56 -2.49 7.73 5.22
CA ALA A 56 -3.70 8.37 5.70
C ALA A 56 -3.41 9.31 6.88
N VAL A 57 -2.64 8.85 7.88
CA VAL A 57 -2.22 9.67 9.02
C VAL A 57 -1.35 10.84 8.57
N ARG A 58 -0.42 10.64 7.64
CA ARG A 58 0.40 11.72 7.05
C ARG A 58 -0.44 12.77 6.36
N ILE A 59 -1.43 12.37 5.57
CA ILE A 59 -2.33 13.29 4.86
C ILE A 59 -3.19 14.04 5.87
N PHE A 60 -3.75 13.35 6.87
CA PHE A 60 -4.55 13.95 7.93
C PHE A 60 -3.75 14.95 8.76
N TYR A 61 -2.53 14.60 9.17
CA TYR A 61 -1.61 15.50 9.89
C TYR A 61 -1.24 16.73 9.06
N LEU A 62 -0.99 16.55 7.76
CA LEU A 62 -0.75 17.66 6.84
C LEU A 62 -2.00 18.57 6.75
N CYS A 63 -3.21 18.01 6.67
CA CYS A 63 -4.46 18.79 6.68
C CYS A 63 -4.67 19.57 7.99
N PHE A 64 -4.48 18.94 9.15
CA PHE A 64 -4.83 19.53 10.45
C PHE A 64 -3.72 20.36 11.12
N LYS A 65 -2.44 20.15 10.79
CA LYS A 65 -1.34 20.98 11.32
C LYS A 65 -1.40 22.44 10.88
N LYS A 66 -2.27 22.77 9.91
CA LYS A 66 -2.43 24.11 9.37
C LYS A 66 -3.71 24.82 9.85
N SER A 67 -4.47 24.22 10.78
CA SER A 67 -5.57 24.90 11.46
C SER A 67 -5.09 25.56 12.75
#